data_AF-A0A7S3ZVT5-F1
#
_entry.id   AF-A0A7S3ZVT5-F1
#
_cell.length_a   1.000
_cell.length_b   1.000
_cell.length_c   1.000
_cell.angle_alpha   90.00
_cell.angle_beta   90.00
_cell.angle_gamma   90.00
#
_symmetry.space_group_name_H-M   'P 1'
#
loop_
_entity.id
_entity.type
_entity.pdbx_description
1 polymer ?
#
loop_
_entity_poly.entity_id
_entity_poly.type
_entity_poly.pdbx_seq_one_letter_code
_entity_poly.pdbx_strand_id
1 'polypeptide(L)'
;HDDQGGDQPLLTPVYEGTLLGLSGDPWVETSEVRAGNTLSGSFNVSFAGVDGVHPGTTVIQHDATAEDVVEALTRLPGVPAGTVAVSRSGPDPENGYVWTVSFLDDAERTWEKDLGDDFDFEIASTANLIGVDARAKIEVLREGTMKEIQLLNVTRGGGNDTKNDYFYLEFGGQITGKIFAASDPKTGECGDAVPEVQRISSRTVDTTASGGDAAVSPRTTFRLGYGRETTGYIYAANGGDCSVAGAKIEAELEALDAFYEVDVASSATLGSHECDWDVTFSTTAGNLDELSISVSRDAAGPEDGPSSSAQAGDDTMTVATTTEGRTDIVQSELEA
;
A
#
# COMPACT_ATOMS: atom_id res chain seq x y z
N HIS A 1 35.84 -24.56 -2.97
CA HIS A 1 34.67 -25.04 -2.23
C HIS A 1 35.12 -26.34 -1.58
N ASP A 2 35.46 -26.26 -0.29
CA ASP A 2 35.87 -27.43 0.50
C ASP A 2 34.64 -27.79 1.34
N ASP A 3 33.88 -28.79 0.89
CA ASP A 3 32.60 -29.21 1.48
C ASP A 3 32.81 -30.14 2.69
N GLN A 4 33.83 -29.87 3.52
CA GLN A 4 34.28 -30.72 4.64
C GLN A 4 34.29 -30.02 6.01
N GLY A 5 33.56 -28.92 6.17
CA GLY A 5 33.34 -28.30 7.49
C GLY A 5 32.33 -29.10 8.36
N GLY A 6 32.30 -28.82 9.67
CA GLY A 6 31.45 -29.54 10.64
C GLY A 6 31.99 -30.88 11.15
N ASP A 7 31.31 -31.49 12.12
CA ASP A 7 31.68 -32.80 12.66
C ASP A 7 31.33 -33.91 11.67
N GLN A 8 32.31 -34.75 11.32
CA GLN A 8 32.18 -35.75 10.26
C GLN A 8 32.04 -37.16 10.87
N PRO A 9 31.13 -38.00 10.35
CA PRO A 9 31.04 -39.39 10.79
C PRO A 9 32.38 -40.12 10.62
N LEU A 10 32.78 -40.90 11.62
CA LEU A 10 33.97 -41.75 11.51
C LEU A 10 33.83 -42.71 10.31
N LEU A 11 34.89 -42.82 9.53
CA LEU A 11 34.95 -43.77 8.43
C LEU A 11 34.73 -45.19 8.97
N THR A 12 33.78 -45.91 8.38
CA THR A 12 33.55 -47.31 8.74
C THR A 12 34.49 -48.19 7.90
N PRO A 13 35.48 -48.87 8.50
CA PRO A 13 36.35 -49.78 7.75
C PRO A 13 35.53 -50.95 7.17
N VAL A 14 35.77 -51.25 5.89
CA VAL A 14 35.14 -52.38 5.17
C VAL A 14 36.13 -53.55 5.14
N TYR A 15 35.76 -54.66 5.79
CA TYR A 15 36.67 -55.78 6.05
C TYR A 15 36.47 -57.00 5.14
N GLU A 16 35.35 -57.13 4.45
CA GLU A 16 35.07 -58.32 3.63
C GLU A 16 36.05 -58.40 2.43
N GLY A 17 36.97 -59.37 2.51
CA GLY A 17 37.85 -59.75 1.40
C GLY A 17 39.05 -58.85 1.13
N THR A 18 39.27 -57.79 1.92
CA THR A 18 40.27 -56.75 1.66
C THR A 18 41.39 -56.66 2.70
N LEU A 19 41.19 -57.17 3.92
CA LEU A 19 42.16 -57.13 5.02
C LEU A 19 42.68 -58.54 5.33
N LEU A 20 43.79 -58.95 4.71
CA LEU A 20 44.38 -60.29 4.86
C LEU A 20 45.75 -60.20 5.58
N GLY A 21 45.86 -60.85 6.75
CA GLY A 21 47.11 -60.93 7.54
C GLY A 21 47.72 -62.34 7.52
N LEU A 22 49.05 -62.45 7.58
CA LEU A 22 49.76 -63.75 7.61
C LEU A 22 50.14 -64.23 9.03
N SER A 23 49.99 -63.39 10.06
CA SER A 23 50.15 -63.78 11.47
C SER A 23 49.54 -62.72 12.41
N GLY A 24 48.38 -63.04 13.00
CA GLY A 24 47.57 -62.15 13.84
C GLY A 24 46.44 -61.50 13.05
N ASP A 25 45.25 -61.41 13.64
CA ASP A 25 44.08 -60.76 13.04
C ASP A 25 44.38 -59.27 12.83
N PRO A 26 44.39 -58.75 11.60
CA PRO A 26 44.56 -57.32 11.39
C PRO A 26 43.27 -56.59 11.81
N TRP A 27 43.38 -55.52 12.61
CA TRP A 27 42.26 -54.64 12.94
C TRP A 27 42.57 -53.19 12.53
N VAL A 28 41.53 -52.45 12.16
CA VAL A 28 41.61 -51.01 11.87
C VAL A 28 40.77 -50.29 12.92
N GLU A 29 41.37 -49.33 13.62
CA GLU A 29 40.68 -48.47 14.57
C GLU A 29 40.60 -47.07 13.99
N THR A 30 39.39 -46.52 13.94
CA THR A 30 39.17 -45.11 13.62
C THR A 30 38.84 -44.38 14.91
N SER A 31 39.71 -43.45 15.31
CA SER A 31 39.49 -42.59 16.46
C SER A 31 39.42 -41.14 16.00
N GLU A 32 38.51 -40.40 16.62
CA GLU A 32 38.37 -38.97 16.41
C GLU A 32 39.53 -38.25 17.12
N VAL A 33 40.39 -37.58 16.35
CA VAL A 33 41.56 -36.86 16.90
C VAL A 33 41.19 -35.42 17.29
N ARG A 34 40.16 -34.85 16.65
CA ARG A 34 39.60 -33.53 16.92
C ARG A 34 38.20 -33.43 16.30
N ALA A 35 37.19 -33.13 17.13
CA ALA A 35 35.83 -32.89 16.68
C ALA A 35 35.75 -31.77 15.66
N GLY A 36 34.83 -31.90 14.70
CA GLY A 36 34.42 -30.76 13.89
C GLY A 36 33.71 -29.70 14.71
N ASN A 37 33.67 -28.48 14.19
CA ASN A 37 33.07 -27.34 14.90
C ASN A 37 31.67 -27.08 14.36
N THR A 38 30.64 -27.20 15.21
CA THR A 38 29.25 -26.93 14.85
C THR A 38 28.66 -25.83 15.73
N LEU A 39 28.04 -24.84 15.10
CA LEU A 39 27.35 -23.75 15.77
C LEU A 39 26.04 -24.26 16.38
N SER A 40 25.81 -23.92 17.64
CA SER A 40 24.56 -24.15 18.36
C SER A 40 24.31 -23.05 19.41
N GLY A 41 23.12 -23.03 20.01
CA GLY A 41 22.79 -22.10 21.09
C GLY A 41 21.96 -20.91 20.60
N SER A 42 22.15 -19.73 21.18
CA SER A 42 21.27 -18.58 20.90
C SER A 42 21.96 -17.23 21.01
N PHE A 43 21.36 -16.22 20.38
CA PHE A 43 21.80 -14.84 20.42
C PHE A 43 20.63 -13.86 20.58
N ASN A 44 20.95 -12.60 20.84
CA ASN A 44 19.98 -11.50 20.90
C ASN A 44 20.48 -10.31 20.07
N VAL A 45 19.55 -9.55 19.49
CA VAL A 45 19.80 -8.32 18.74
C VAL A 45 19.12 -7.14 19.47
N SER A 46 19.69 -5.95 19.41
CA SER A 46 19.08 -4.71 19.91
C SER A 46 19.37 -3.55 18.96
N PHE A 47 18.72 -2.41 19.16
CA PHE A 47 19.22 -1.15 18.62
C PHE A 47 20.41 -0.67 19.46
N ALA A 48 21.41 -0.09 18.79
CA ALA A 48 22.49 0.64 19.43
C ALA A 48 21.92 1.84 20.21
N GLY A 49 22.55 2.20 21.33
CA GLY A 49 22.00 3.20 22.23
C GLY A 49 23.03 4.11 22.86
N VAL A 50 22.78 5.42 22.84
CA VAL A 50 23.57 6.43 23.57
C VAL A 50 23.59 6.23 25.10
N ASP A 51 22.60 5.53 25.67
CA ASP A 51 22.45 5.34 27.13
C ASP A 51 22.65 3.88 27.61
N GLY A 52 22.97 2.94 26.69
CA GLY A 52 23.29 1.55 27.01
C GLY A 52 22.14 0.66 27.51
N VAL A 53 20.88 1.09 27.35
CA VAL A 53 19.70 0.30 27.74
C VAL A 53 18.63 0.36 26.65
N HIS A 54 18.67 -0.58 25.72
CA HIS A 54 17.54 -0.90 24.83
C HIS A 54 17.04 -2.32 25.13
N PRO A 55 15.72 -2.55 25.14
CA PRO A 55 15.20 -3.91 25.25
C PRO A 55 15.62 -4.68 23.99
N GLY A 56 16.50 -5.67 24.16
CA GLY A 56 16.84 -6.59 23.09
C GLY A 56 15.64 -7.45 22.69
N THR A 57 15.77 -8.12 21.55
CA THR A 57 14.78 -9.10 21.10
C THR A 57 14.57 -10.18 22.17
N THR A 58 13.48 -10.93 22.08
CA THR A 58 13.44 -12.27 22.66
C THR A 58 14.58 -13.12 22.11
N VAL A 59 14.99 -14.16 22.86
CA VAL A 59 16.12 -15.04 22.49
C VAL A 59 15.90 -15.64 21.10
N ILE A 60 16.85 -15.44 20.18
CA ILE A 60 16.84 -16.00 18.83
C ILE A 60 17.74 -17.25 18.82
N GLN A 61 17.19 -18.39 18.44
CA GLN A 61 17.97 -19.63 18.30
C GLN A 61 18.94 -19.53 17.11
N HIS A 62 20.08 -20.24 17.18
CA HIS A 62 21.07 -20.26 16.09
C HIS A 62 20.51 -20.82 14.77
N ASP A 63 19.42 -21.60 14.83
CA ASP A 63 18.69 -22.18 13.69
C ASP A 63 17.26 -21.64 13.56
N ALA A 64 16.97 -20.45 14.12
CA ALA A 64 15.68 -19.78 14.03
C ALA A 64 15.22 -19.63 12.57
N THR A 65 13.92 -19.83 12.31
CA THR A 65 13.35 -19.62 10.97
C THR A 65 13.28 -18.13 10.63
N ALA A 66 13.01 -17.79 9.37
CA ALA A 66 12.81 -16.39 8.99
C ALA A 66 11.61 -15.76 9.73
N GLU A 67 10.55 -16.54 9.94
CA GLU A 67 9.35 -16.13 10.67
C GLU A 67 9.67 -15.86 12.15
N ASP A 68 10.46 -16.72 12.80
CA ASP A 68 10.89 -16.53 14.19
C ASP A 68 11.72 -15.24 14.35
N VAL A 69 12.55 -14.90 13.36
CA VAL A 69 13.33 -13.65 13.37
C VAL A 69 12.45 -12.42 13.11
N VAL A 70 11.44 -12.50 12.24
CA VAL A 70 10.43 -11.43 12.09
C VAL A 70 9.70 -11.19 13.41
N GLU A 71 9.25 -12.26 14.08
CA GLU A 71 8.55 -12.14 15.37
C GLU A 71 9.45 -11.55 16.46
N ALA A 72 10.72 -11.94 16.48
CA ALA A 72 11.69 -11.40 17.44
C ALA A 72 11.96 -9.89 17.21
N LEU A 73 12.07 -9.45 15.96
CA LEU A 73 12.34 -8.05 15.58
C LEU A 73 11.14 -7.13 15.80
N THR A 74 9.92 -7.58 15.48
CA THR A 74 8.67 -6.79 15.67
C THR A 74 8.30 -6.56 17.13
N ARG A 75 8.96 -7.24 18.06
CA ARG A 75 8.82 -7.00 19.51
C ARG A 75 9.74 -5.89 20.03
N LEU A 76 10.69 -5.42 19.22
CA LEU A 76 11.52 -4.27 19.56
C LEU A 76 10.67 -2.99 19.50
N PRO A 77 10.77 -2.09 20.50
CA PRO A 77 10.18 -0.76 20.40
C PRO A 77 10.73 -0.03 19.17
N GLY A 78 9.83 0.50 18.32
CA GLY A 78 10.22 1.18 17.08
C GLY A 78 10.15 0.32 15.82
N VAL A 79 9.77 -0.97 15.92
CA VAL A 79 9.51 -1.83 14.74
C VAL A 79 8.03 -2.24 14.67
N PRO A 80 7.18 -1.47 13.97
CA PRO A 80 5.79 -1.86 13.70
C PRO A 80 5.63 -3.27 13.09
N ALA A 81 4.46 -3.86 13.28
CA ALA A 81 4.12 -5.14 12.65
C ALA A 81 3.92 -4.96 11.14
N GLY A 82 4.45 -5.89 10.34
CA GLY A 82 4.26 -5.91 8.88
C GLY A 82 5.26 -5.08 8.07
N THR A 83 6.27 -4.51 8.73
CA THR A 83 7.19 -3.56 8.08
C THR A 83 8.62 -4.08 7.94
N VAL A 84 8.84 -5.33 8.34
CA VAL A 84 10.10 -6.04 8.14
C VAL A 84 9.82 -7.37 7.45
N ALA A 85 10.62 -7.67 6.43
CA ALA A 85 10.66 -8.95 5.77
C ALA A 85 12.04 -9.59 6.00
N VAL A 86 12.06 -10.87 6.35
CA VAL A 86 13.31 -11.62 6.57
C VAL A 86 13.36 -12.79 5.62
N SER A 87 14.52 -13.02 5.01
CA SER A 87 14.84 -14.26 4.30
C SER A 87 16.03 -14.94 4.95
N ARG A 88 16.10 -16.27 4.91
CA ARG A 88 17.17 -17.07 5.55
C ARG A 88 17.88 -17.93 4.52
N SER A 89 19.20 -18.05 4.65
CA SER A 89 20.05 -18.98 3.89
C SER A 89 20.97 -19.77 4.83
N GLY A 90 21.50 -20.91 4.34
CA GLY A 90 22.23 -21.90 5.14
C GLY A 90 21.43 -23.19 5.37
N PRO A 91 21.90 -24.10 6.25
CA PRO A 91 23.12 -23.97 7.03
C PRO A 91 24.38 -24.07 6.15
N ASP A 92 25.47 -23.41 6.57
CA ASP A 92 26.82 -23.76 6.13
C ASP A 92 27.30 -25.08 6.79
N PRO A 93 28.44 -25.67 6.39
CA PRO A 93 28.94 -26.92 6.98
C PRO A 93 29.17 -26.85 8.50
N GLU A 94 29.36 -25.66 9.07
CA GLU A 94 29.49 -25.40 10.50
C GLU A 94 28.13 -25.13 11.18
N ASN A 95 27.01 -25.36 10.50
CA ASN A 95 25.64 -25.12 10.98
C ASN A 95 25.28 -23.64 11.21
N GLY A 96 25.97 -22.73 10.51
CA GLY A 96 25.71 -21.30 10.51
C GLY A 96 24.61 -20.89 9.53
N TYR A 97 23.76 -19.95 9.93
CA TYR A 97 22.69 -19.38 9.11
C TYR A 97 22.88 -17.89 8.88
N VAL A 98 22.42 -17.40 7.73
CA VAL A 98 22.40 -15.97 7.39
C VAL A 98 20.96 -15.53 7.20
N TRP A 99 20.53 -14.53 7.98
CA TRP A 99 19.24 -13.86 7.81
C TRP A 99 19.45 -12.51 7.14
N THR A 100 18.77 -12.28 6.02
CA THR A 100 18.71 -10.99 5.33
C THR A 100 17.40 -10.31 5.71
N VAL A 101 17.52 -9.19 6.44
CA VAL A 101 16.39 -8.36 6.88
C VAL A 101 16.21 -7.21 5.90
N SER A 102 14.98 -7.01 5.42
CA SER A 102 14.56 -5.89 4.59
C SER A 102 13.48 -5.10 5.33
N PHE A 103 13.64 -3.80 5.40
CA PHE A 103 12.61 -2.90 5.90
C PHE A 103 11.72 -2.50 4.73
N LEU A 104 10.41 -2.71 4.88
CA LEU A 104 9.39 -2.45 3.86
C LEU A 104 8.88 -1.00 3.96
N ASP A 105 8.02 -0.63 3.02
CA ASP A 105 7.49 0.73 2.94
C ASP A 105 6.69 1.12 4.17
N ASP A 106 6.71 2.42 4.41
CA ASP A 106 6.66 2.98 5.73
C ASP A 106 5.24 3.41 6.10
N ALA A 107 4.49 2.52 6.76
CA ALA A 107 3.13 2.83 7.20
C ALA A 107 3.08 3.99 8.22
N GLU A 108 4.19 4.29 8.92
CA GLU A 108 4.25 5.32 9.98
C GLU A 108 5.42 6.31 9.85
N ARG A 109 6.12 6.37 8.71
CA ARG A 109 7.32 7.22 8.50
C ARG A 109 8.52 6.89 9.43
N THR A 110 8.57 5.67 9.96
CA THR A 110 9.58 5.12 10.88
C THR A 110 10.93 4.71 10.25
N TRP A 111 11.02 4.49 8.93
CA TRP A 111 12.26 4.10 8.20
C TRP A 111 12.64 5.03 7.04
N GLU A 112 12.14 6.27 7.01
CA GLU A 112 12.31 7.21 5.89
C GLU A 112 13.76 7.66 5.60
N LYS A 113 14.70 7.38 6.50
CA LYS A 113 16.12 7.72 6.34
C LYS A 113 16.99 6.75 7.13
N ASP A 114 18.29 6.76 6.83
CA ASP A 114 19.30 6.36 7.81
C ASP A 114 19.11 7.20 9.09
N LEU A 115 18.69 6.53 10.16
CA LEU A 115 18.41 7.12 11.46
C LEU A 115 19.69 7.40 12.26
N GLY A 116 20.87 7.05 11.70
CA GLY A 116 22.19 7.21 12.30
C GLY A 116 22.52 6.10 13.29
N ASP A 117 23.74 6.14 13.83
CA ASP A 117 24.36 5.11 14.69
C ASP A 117 23.51 4.64 15.89
N ASP A 118 22.48 5.38 16.31
CA ASP A 118 21.57 5.07 17.44
C ASP A 118 20.38 4.16 17.05
N PHE A 119 20.28 3.79 15.76
CA PHE A 119 19.23 2.90 15.24
C PHE A 119 19.79 1.76 14.40
N ASP A 120 21.11 1.58 14.41
CA ASP A 120 21.75 0.39 13.87
C ASP A 120 21.45 -0.82 14.74
N PHE A 121 21.19 -1.96 14.10
CA PHE A 121 21.13 -3.21 14.84
C PHE A 121 22.53 -3.57 15.34
N GLU A 122 22.61 -3.88 16.63
CA GLU A 122 23.80 -4.44 17.25
C GLU A 122 23.52 -5.83 17.83
N ILE A 123 24.60 -6.61 17.94
CA ILE A 123 24.54 -7.91 18.62
C ILE A 123 24.56 -7.65 20.13
N ALA A 124 23.39 -7.73 20.75
CA ALA A 124 23.21 -7.50 22.19
C ALA A 124 23.96 -8.56 23.03
N SER A 125 23.98 -9.81 22.57
CA SER A 125 24.73 -10.89 23.24
C SER A 125 24.94 -12.11 22.35
N THR A 126 26.15 -12.69 22.42
CA THR A 126 26.52 -14.01 21.90
C THR A 126 26.90 -14.99 23.00
N ALA A 127 26.69 -14.64 24.27
CA ALA A 127 27.20 -15.42 25.41
C ALA A 127 26.66 -16.87 25.46
N ASN A 128 25.55 -17.12 24.77
CA ASN A 128 24.90 -18.42 24.68
C ASN A 128 25.17 -19.13 23.34
N LEU A 129 26.04 -18.59 22.47
CA LEU A 129 26.51 -19.30 21.28
C LEU A 129 27.59 -20.31 21.68
N ILE A 130 27.50 -21.50 21.10
CA ILE A 130 28.37 -22.64 21.38
C ILE A 130 29.06 -23.04 20.08
N GLY A 131 30.38 -23.21 20.15
CA GLY A 131 31.27 -23.47 19.02
C GLY A 131 32.57 -22.68 19.16
N VAL A 132 33.67 -23.18 18.62
CA VAL A 132 34.95 -22.45 18.55
C VAL A 132 34.77 -21.25 17.61
N ASP A 133 35.17 -20.05 18.05
CA ASP A 133 34.99 -18.78 17.32
C ASP A 133 33.53 -18.42 16.93
N ALA A 134 32.55 -18.99 17.64
CA ALA A 134 31.14 -18.70 17.43
C ALA A 134 30.85 -17.20 17.62
N ARG A 135 30.31 -16.56 16.58
CA ARG A 135 30.04 -15.12 16.55
C ARG A 135 28.83 -14.83 15.67
N ALA A 136 28.01 -13.88 16.10
CA ALA A 136 27.02 -13.24 15.24
C ALA A 136 27.63 -11.95 14.68
N LYS A 137 27.33 -11.64 13.42
CA LYS A 137 27.81 -10.42 12.73
C LYS A 137 26.62 -9.78 12.03
N ILE A 138 26.55 -8.45 12.10
CA ILE A 138 25.62 -7.65 11.33
C ILE A 138 26.43 -6.89 10.28
N GLU A 139 25.95 -6.92 9.03
CA GLU A 139 26.49 -6.14 7.92
C GLU A 139 25.33 -5.39 7.27
N VAL A 140 25.47 -4.06 7.14
CA VAL A 140 24.52 -3.24 6.39
C VAL A 140 24.77 -3.44 4.90
N LEU A 141 23.82 -4.05 4.20
CA LEU A 141 23.93 -4.31 2.75
C LEU A 141 23.63 -3.06 1.92
N ARG A 142 22.71 -2.20 2.39
CA ARG A 142 22.33 -0.94 1.76
C ARG A 142 21.68 -0.02 2.78
N GLU A 143 22.14 1.23 2.84
CA GLU A 143 21.53 2.28 3.66
C GLU A 143 20.26 2.83 3.00
N GLY A 144 19.28 3.22 3.82
CA GLY A 144 18.09 3.93 3.36
C GLY A 144 18.42 5.37 2.98
N THR A 145 17.97 5.82 1.80
CA THR A 145 18.10 7.23 1.38
C THR A 145 16.91 8.05 1.87
N MET A 146 17.12 9.28 2.35
CA MET A 146 16.01 10.19 2.63
C MET A 146 15.10 10.31 1.41
N LYS A 147 13.79 10.15 1.58
CA LYS A 147 12.82 10.62 0.57
C LYS A 147 13.03 12.13 0.42
N GLU A 148 13.33 12.61 -0.79
CA GLU A 148 13.52 14.03 -1.03
C GLU A 148 12.18 14.76 -0.92
N ILE A 149 12.03 15.59 0.11
CA ILE A 149 10.86 16.46 0.27
C ILE A 149 11.28 17.86 -0.15
N GLN A 150 10.76 18.31 -1.31
CA GLN A 150 10.99 19.67 -1.77
C GLN A 150 9.87 20.59 -1.24
N LEU A 151 10.24 21.54 -0.38
CA LEU A 151 9.33 22.57 0.08
C LEU A 151 9.26 23.70 -0.95
N LEU A 152 8.12 23.84 -1.62
CA LEU A 152 7.88 24.92 -2.56
C LEU A 152 7.16 26.08 -1.84
N ASN A 153 7.87 27.20 -1.65
CA ASN A 153 7.29 28.40 -1.04
C ASN A 153 7.09 29.50 -2.10
N VAL A 154 5.83 29.78 -2.43
CA VAL A 154 5.47 30.85 -3.36
C VAL A 154 5.15 32.11 -2.54
N THR A 155 6.07 33.07 -2.53
CA THR A 155 5.88 34.35 -1.82
C THR A 155 5.70 35.50 -2.81
N ARG A 156 4.71 36.36 -2.56
CA ARG A 156 4.44 37.55 -3.38
C ARG A 156 4.76 38.83 -2.63
N GLY A 157 5.56 39.70 -3.23
CA GLY A 157 5.82 41.05 -2.71
C GLY A 157 4.86 42.09 -3.29
N GLY A 158 3.91 42.57 -2.50
CA GLY A 158 3.06 43.74 -2.82
C GLY A 158 1.63 43.42 -3.26
N GLY A 159 0.66 44.09 -2.65
CA GLY A 159 -0.77 43.77 -2.70
C GLY A 159 -1.51 44.25 -3.96
N ASN A 160 -1.27 43.60 -5.10
CA ASN A 160 -2.14 43.74 -6.27
C ASN A 160 -2.55 42.36 -6.80
N ASP A 161 -3.79 41.98 -6.48
CA ASP A 161 -4.33 40.61 -6.50
C ASP A 161 -5.09 40.25 -7.80
N THR A 162 -4.56 40.67 -8.96
CA THR A 162 -5.32 40.57 -10.23
C THR A 162 -4.54 39.92 -11.37
N LYS A 163 -3.40 39.28 -11.08
CA LYS A 163 -2.61 38.59 -12.10
C LYS A 163 -2.66 37.08 -11.89
N ASN A 164 -3.11 36.38 -12.94
CA ASN A 164 -2.95 34.94 -13.16
C ASN A 164 -1.47 34.62 -13.37
N ASP A 165 -0.66 34.82 -12.33
CA ASP A 165 0.74 34.45 -12.33
C ASP A 165 0.83 32.92 -12.25
N TYR A 166 1.71 32.32 -13.06
CA TYR A 166 1.97 30.88 -13.08
C TYR A 166 3.48 30.62 -13.21
N PHE A 167 3.92 29.45 -12.77
CA PHE A 167 5.28 28.96 -12.89
C PHE A 167 5.29 27.54 -13.46
N TYR A 168 6.49 27.04 -13.76
CA TYR A 168 6.74 25.68 -14.21
C TYR A 168 7.79 25.06 -13.29
N LEU A 169 7.74 23.74 -13.10
CA LEU A 169 8.80 22.97 -12.45
C LEU A 169 9.49 22.09 -13.50
N GLU A 170 10.79 21.85 -13.33
CA GLU A 170 11.56 20.94 -14.17
C GLU A 170 12.17 19.84 -13.29
N PHE A 171 11.96 18.58 -13.65
CA PHE A 171 12.58 17.43 -13.00
C PHE A 171 13.03 16.43 -14.05
N GLY A 172 14.31 15.99 -13.98
CA GLY A 172 14.85 15.00 -14.92
C GLY A 172 14.81 15.41 -16.40
N GLY A 173 14.75 16.71 -16.71
CA GLY A 173 14.62 17.24 -18.07
C GLY A 173 13.19 17.23 -18.63
N GLN A 174 12.19 16.86 -17.83
CA GLN A 174 10.77 17.07 -18.11
C GLN A 174 10.29 18.36 -17.44
N ILE A 175 9.44 19.12 -18.11
CA ILE A 175 8.88 20.38 -17.62
C ILE A 175 7.38 20.19 -17.42
N THR A 176 6.85 20.58 -16.27
CA THR A 176 5.42 20.54 -15.97
C THR A 176 4.61 21.44 -16.93
N GLY A 177 3.30 21.27 -16.94
CA GLY A 177 2.34 22.30 -17.34
C GLY A 177 2.37 23.54 -16.43
N LYS A 178 1.46 24.49 -16.69
CA LYS A 178 1.40 25.76 -15.96
C LYS A 178 0.84 25.55 -14.56
N ILE A 179 1.62 25.89 -13.54
CA ILE A 179 1.20 25.87 -12.13
C ILE A 179 0.86 27.30 -11.71
N PHE A 180 -0.41 27.59 -11.45
CA PHE A 180 -0.86 28.93 -11.06
C PHE A 180 -0.47 29.27 -9.60
N ALA A 181 0.09 30.47 -9.40
CA ALA A 181 0.62 30.99 -8.14
C ALA A 181 -0.35 31.92 -7.39
N ALA A 182 -1.58 32.09 -7.88
CA ALA A 182 -2.49 33.13 -7.43
C ALA A 182 -3.44 32.66 -6.31
N SER A 183 -3.67 33.55 -5.34
CA SER A 183 -4.75 33.49 -4.35
C SER A 183 -6.13 33.57 -5.01
N ASP A 184 -7.14 32.95 -4.40
CA ASP A 184 -8.54 33.05 -4.85
C ASP A 184 -8.95 34.54 -4.96
N PRO A 185 -9.41 35.02 -6.14
CA PRO A 185 -9.84 36.42 -6.33
C PRO A 185 -10.97 36.89 -5.40
N LYS A 186 -11.69 35.97 -4.74
CA LYS A 186 -12.78 36.25 -3.79
C LYS A 186 -12.32 36.23 -2.34
N THR A 187 -11.34 35.42 -1.96
CA THR A 187 -10.94 35.24 -0.54
C THR A 187 -9.53 35.78 -0.24
N GLY A 188 -8.68 35.95 -1.24
CA GLY A 188 -7.30 36.42 -1.05
C GLY A 188 -6.38 35.40 -0.38
N GLU A 189 -6.84 34.15 -0.19
CA GLU A 189 -6.07 33.06 0.39
C GLU A 189 -5.41 32.20 -0.71
N CYS A 190 -4.19 31.71 -0.46
CA CYS A 190 -3.57 30.68 -1.29
C CYS A 190 -4.41 29.41 -1.14
N GLY A 191 -5.10 28.98 -2.19
CA GLY A 191 -6.19 28.02 -2.09
C GLY A 191 -5.74 26.63 -1.66
N ASP A 192 -6.38 26.11 -0.60
CA ASP A 192 -6.44 24.67 -0.33
C ASP A 192 -7.06 23.95 -1.54
N ALA A 193 -6.61 22.73 -1.83
CA ALA A 193 -7.24 21.89 -2.83
C ALA A 193 -8.69 21.61 -2.41
N VAL A 194 -9.66 22.06 -3.20
CA VAL A 194 -11.08 21.75 -2.97
C VAL A 194 -11.43 20.61 -3.92
N PRO A 195 -11.74 19.40 -3.42
CA PRO A 195 -12.14 18.30 -4.31
C PRO A 195 -13.47 18.65 -4.99
N GLU A 196 -13.60 18.25 -6.25
CA GLU A 196 -14.86 18.42 -6.98
C GLU A 196 -15.95 17.53 -6.39
N VAL A 197 -17.18 18.05 -6.31
CA VAL A 197 -18.36 17.27 -5.91
C VAL A 197 -19.42 17.33 -7.01
N GLN A 198 -19.76 16.17 -7.58
CA GLN A 198 -20.89 16.02 -8.50
C GLN A 198 -22.01 15.22 -7.83
N ARG A 199 -23.24 15.73 -7.91
CA ARG A 199 -24.43 15.07 -7.35
C ARG A 199 -25.14 14.27 -8.43
N ILE A 200 -25.37 13.00 -8.17
CA ILE A 200 -26.27 12.14 -8.94
C ILE A 200 -27.59 12.01 -8.17
N SER A 201 -28.71 12.11 -8.88
CA SER A 201 -30.05 12.08 -8.26
C SER A 201 -30.97 11.11 -9.00
N SER A 202 -31.73 10.31 -8.25
CA SER A 202 -32.89 9.57 -8.77
C SER A 202 -34.18 10.26 -8.34
N ARG A 203 -35.10 10.47 -9.27
CA ARG A 203 -36.40 11.09 -9.06
C ARG A 203 -37.49 10.30 -9.76
N THR A 204 -38.72 10.37 -9.27
CA THR A 204 -39.87 9.71 -9.89
C THR A 204 -41.08 10.65 -9.96
N VAL A 205 -42.02 10.36 -10.85
CA VAL A 205 -43.30 11.07 -10.93
C VAL A 205 -44.38 10.20 -10.31
N ASP A 206 -45.15 10.74 -9.36
CA ASP A 206 -46.31 10.03 -8.79
C ASP A 206 -47.38 9.81 -9.86
N THR A 207 -47.50 8.56 -10.32
CA THR A 207 -48.48 8.10 -11.31
C THR A 207 -49.63 7.32 -10.67
N THR A 208 -49.76 7.32 -9.33
CA THR A 208 -50.81 6.56 -8.61
C THR A 208 -52.23 6.93 -9.04
N ALA A 209 -52.47 8.18 -9.43
CA ALA A 209 -53.74 8.65 -9.98
C ALA A 209 -54.15 7.95 -11.29
N SER A 210 -53.18 7.40 -12.02
CA SER A 210 -53.37 6.62 -13.26
C SER A 210 -53.18 5.11 -13.04
N GLY A 211 -53.09 4.64 -11.79
CA GLY A 211 -52.90 3.24 -11.43
C GLY A 211 -51.46 2.74 -11.43
N GLY A 212 -50.47 3.65 -11.53
CA GLY A 212 -49.05 3.36 -11.35
C GLY A 212 -48.63 3.45 -9.88
N ASP A 213 -47.38 3.84 -9.65
CA ASP A 213 -46.80 4.01 -8.32
C ASP A 213 -46.20 5.42 -8.13
N ALA A 214 -45.54 5.65 -7.01
CA ALA A 214 -44.91 6.92 -6.66
C ALA A 214 -43.48 6.71 -6.17
N ALA A 215 -42.85 5.61 -6.58
CA ALA A 215 -41.55 5.20 -6.08
C ALA A 215 -40.60 4.88 -7.21
N VAL A 216 -39.33 5.26 -7.07
CA VAL A 216 -38.30 4.90 -8.04
C VAL A 216 -38.28 3.38 -8.21
N SER A 217 -38.40 2.92 -9.45
CA SER A 217 -38.53 1.51 -9.77
C SER A 217 -37.25 0.76 -9.40
N PRO A 218 -37.33 -0.41 -8.74
CA PRO A 218 -36.17 -1.25 -8.47
C PRO A 218 -35.53 -1.85 -9.74
N ARG A 219 -36.14 -1.60 -10.91
CA ARG A 219 -35.65 -2.00 -12.23
C ARG A 219 -34.94 -0.88 -12.96
N THR A 220 -35.00 0.35 -12.45
CA THR A 220 -34.33 1.49 -13.06
C THR A 220 -32.83 1.34 -12.87
N THR A 221 -32.12 1.22 -13.99
CA THR A 221 -30.68 1.06 -14.02
C THR A 221 -30.04 2.20 -14.78
N PHE A 222 -28.86 2.61 -14.38
CA PHE A 222 -28.11 3.66 -15.05
C PHE A 222 -26.63 3.30 -15.18
N ARG A 223 -25.94 4.04 -16.04
CA ARG A 223 -24.50 3.99 -16.23
C ARG A 223 -23.96 5.41 -16.25
N LEU A 224 -22.76 5.59 -15.72
CA LEU A 224 -22.04 6.86 -15.72
C LEU A 224 -20.96 6.80 -16.79
N GLY A 225 -20.85 7.85 -17.59
CA GLY A 225 -19.84 7.99 -18.64
C GLY A 225 -18.93 9.18 -18.36
N TYR A 226 -17.62 8.96 -18.48
CA TYR A 226 -16.60 10.01 -18.42
C TYR A 226 -15.64 9.85 -19.60
N GLY A 227 -15.50 10.88 -20.42
CA GLY A 227 -14.70 10.82 -21.64
C GLY A 227 -15.14 9.69 -22.59
N ARG A 228 -14.35 8.61 -22.66
CA ARG A 228 -14.61 7.43 -23.50
C ARG A 228 -15.00 6.19 -22.70
N GLU A 229 -14.97 6.28 -21.39
CA GLU A 229 -15.23 5.17 -20.49
C GLU A 229 -16.67 5.24 -19.98
N THR A 230 -17.19 4.09 -19.58
CA THR A 230 -18.55 3.99 -19.06
C THR A 230 -18.60 2.84 -18.06
N THR A 231 -19.17 3.10 -16.89
CA THR A 231 -19.36 2.09 -15.85
C THR A 231 -20.17 0.90 -16.34
N GLY A 232 -20.19 -0.19 -15.57
CA GLY A 232 -21.25 -1.19 -15.62
C GLY A 232 -22.62 -0.63 -15.22
N TYR A 233 -23.65 -1.48 -15.25
CA TYR A 233 -25.00 -1.10 -14.83
C TYR A 233 -25.10 -0.97 -13.30
N ILE A 234 -25.72 0.12 -12.85
CA ILE A 234 -25.98 0.44 -11.45
C ILE A 234 -27.49 0.52 -11.26
N TYR A 235 -28.02 -0.18 -10.25
CA TYR A 235 -29.45 -0.10 -9.90
C TYR A 235 -29.72 1.15 -9.07
N ALA A 236 -30.66 1.99 -9.52
CA ALA A 236 -30.95 3.27 -8.88
C ALA A 236 -31.75 3.16 -7.58
N ALA A 237 -32.45 2.04 -7.37
CA ALA A 237 -33.29 1.84 -6.20
C ALA A 237 -33.16 0.42 -5.64
N ASN A 238 -33.03 0.33 -4.31
CA ASN A 238 -33.05 -0.91 -3.56
C ASN A 238 -33.97 -0.77 -2.33
N GLY A 239 -35.27 -0.61 -2.57
CA GLY A 239 -36.26 -0.39 -1.50
C GLY A 239 -36.03 0.90 -0.70
N GLY A 240 -35.48 1.92 -1.35
CA GLY A 240 -35.12 3.20 -0.72
C GLY A 240 -33.76 3.21 0.00
N ASP A 241 -33.02 2.11 0.00
CA ASP A 241 -31.65 2.08 0.50
C ASP A 241 -30.67 2.60 -0.57
N CYS A 242 -30.31 3.87 -0.45
CA CYS A 242 -29.39 4.53 -1.37
C CYS A 242 -27.93 4.08 -1.19
N SER A 243 -27.57 3.45 -0.06
CA SER A 243 -26.18 3.06 0.20
C SER A 243 -25.69 1.94 -0.73
N VAL A 244 -26.59 1.05 -1.17
CA VAL A 244 -26.26 -0.04 -2.09
C VAL A 244 -25.88 0.48 -3.47
N ALA A 245 -26.62 1.47 -3.97
CA ALA A 245 -26.25 2.16 -5.19
C ALA A 245 -25.00 3.03 -4.98
N GLY A 246 -24.86 3.69 -3.83
CA GLY A 246 -23.69 4.51 -3.48
C GLY A 246 -22.38 3.72 -3.55
N ALA A 247 -22.31 2.58 -2.86
CA ALA A 247 -21.14 1.70 -2.90
C ALA A 247 -20.85 1.14 -4.30
N LYS A 248 -21.89 0.98 -5.13
CA LYS A 248 -21.73 0.53 -6.51
C LYS A 248 -21.24 1.66 -7.43
N ILE A 249 -21.66 2.91 -7.20
CA ILE A 249 -21.14 4.09 -7.89
C ILE A 249 -19.65 4.23 -7.61
N GLU A 250 -19.25 4.17 -6.34
CA GLU A 250 -17.85 4.24 -5.90
C GLU A 250 -17.00 3.19 -6.63
N ALA A 251 -17.31 1.91 -6.47
CA ALA A 251 -16.54 0.82 -7.06
C ALA A 251 -16.47 0.83 -8.59
N GLU A 252 -17.50 1.35 -9.27
CA GLU A 252 -17.51 1.44 -10.73
C GLU A 252 -16.77 2.66 -11.27
N LEU A 253 -16.78 3.79 -10.54
CA LEU A 253 -16.01 4.96 -10.91
C LEU A 253 -14.52 4.74 -10.68
N GLU A 254 -14.11 4.11 -9.57
CA GLU A 254 -12.70 3.74 -9.31
C GLU A 254 -12.16 2.66 -10.25
N ALA A 255 -13.03 1.98 -10.99
CA ALA A 255 -12.63 1.03 -12.03
C ALA A 255 -12.35 1.71 -13.39
N LEU A 256 -12.66 3.01 -13.54
CA LEU A 256 -12.34 3.78 -14.74
C LEU A 256 -10.91 4.30 -14.62
N ASP A 257 -10.16 4.33 -15.72
CA ASP A 257 -8.76 4.79 -15.72
C ASP A 257 -8.64 6.27 -15.29
N ALA A 258 -9.72 7.05 -15.41
CA ALA A 258 -9.78 8.46 -15.05
C ALA A 258 -9.79 8.75 -13.54
N PHE A 259 -10.18 7.79 -12.69
CA PHE A 259 -10.40 8.01 -11.26
C PHE A 259 -9.69 6.94 -10.43
N TYR A 260 -9.05 7.35 -9.33
CA TYR A 260 -8.34 6.42 -8.45
C TYR A 260 -9.09 6.17 -7.14
N GLU A 261 -9.53 7.25 -6.49
CA GLU A 261 -10.27 7.21 -5.23
C GLU A 261 -11.41 8.25 -5.27
N VAL A 262 -12.63 7.81 -4.96
CA VAL A 262 -13.82 8.67 -4.89
C VAL A 262 -14.60 8.39 -3.61
N ASP A 263 -15.15 9.43 -2.97
CA ASP A 263 -16.01 9.28 -1.81
C ASP A 263 -17.47 9.51 -2.19
N VAL A 264 -18.38 8.60 -1.82
CA VAL A 264 -19.81 8.71 -2.15
C VAL A 264 -20.68 8.86 -0.90
N ALA A 265 -21.23 10.06 -0.69
CA ALA A 265 -22.21 10.32 0.37
C ALA A 265 -23.64 10.12 -0.14
N SER A 266 -24.37 9.17 0.45
CA SER A 266 -25.73 8.80 0.05
C SER A 266 -26.79 9.42 0.96
N SER A 267 -27.89 9.92 0.40
CA SER A 267 -29.08 10.36 1.14
C SER A 267 -30.38 9.94 0.45
N ALA A 268 -31.44 9.72 1.24
CA ALA A 268 -32.70 9.12 0.77
C ALA A 268 -33.92 9.97 1.17
N THR A 269 -34.93 10.00 0.29
CA THR A 269 -36.28 10.47 0.64
C THR A 269 -37.20 9.29 0.91
N LEU A 270 -37.68 9.18 2.15
CA LEU A 270 -38.51 8.05 2.59
C LEU A 270 -39.88 8.08 1.89
N GLY A 271 -40.30 6.93 1.34
CA GLY A 271 -41.61 6.73 0.70
C GLY A 271 -41.59 6.78 -0.82
N SER A 272 -40.75 7.61 -1.44
CA SER A 272 -40.57 7.69 -2.91
C SER A 272 -39.35 6.92 -3.42
N HIS A 273 -38.52 6.38 -2.51
CA HIS A 273 -37.24 5.70 -2.84
C HIS A 273 -36.28 6.56 -3.68
N GLU A 274 -36.44 7.87 -3.64
CA GLU A 274 -35.55 8.82 -4.32
C GLU A 274 -34.24 8.96 -3.54
N CYS A 275 -33.14 9.04 -4.28
CA CYS A 275 -31.79 9.08 -3.73
C CYS A 275 -31.01 10.27 -4.28
N ASP A 276 -30.12 10.81 -3.46
CA ASP A 276 -29.03 11.69 -3.87
C ASP A 276 -27.71 11.07 -3.45
N TRP A 277 -26.75 11.05 -4.38
CA TRP A 277 -25.37 10.62 -4.18
C TRP A 277 -24.43 11.77 -4.50
N ASP A 278 -23.76 12.31 -3.49
CA ASP A 278 -22.69 13.28 -3.67
C ASP A 278 -21.37 12.53 -3.84
N VAL A 279 -20.83 12.57 -5.05
CA VAL A 279 -19.54 11.97 -5.41
C VAL A 279 -18.46 13.03 -5.27
N THR A 280 -17.52 12.81 -4.36
CA THR A 280 -16.35 13.67 -4.14
C THR A 280 -15.14 13.02 -4.82
N PHE A 281 -14.51 13.74 -5.74
CA PHE A 281 -13.33 13.26 -6.47
C PHE A 281 -12.07 13.65 -5.70
N SER A 282 -11.66 12.81 -4.75
CA SER A 282 -10.64 13.12 -3.74
C SER A 282 -9.21 13.09 -4.30
N THR A 283 -8.97 12.36 -5.39
CA THR A 283 -7.63 12.20 -6.00
C THR A 283 -7.53 12.78 -7.41
N THR A 284 -8.62 13.33 -7.95
CA THR A 284 -8.61 13.89 -9.31
C THR A 284 -8.46 15.40 -9.25
N ALA A 285 -7.36 15.90 -9.78
CA ALA A 285 -7.05 17.32 -9.73
C ALA A 285 -7.85 18.13 -10.75
N GLY A 286 -8.33 19.29 -10.30
CA GLY A 286 -8.90 20.32 -11.17
C GLY A 286 -10.42 20.30 -11.22
N ASN A 287 -10.97 21.03 -12.19
CA ASN A 287 -12.40 21.03 -12.48
C ASN A 287 -12.67 19.95 -13.52
N LEU A 288 -13.36 18.90 -13.11
CA LEU A 288 -13.72 17.77 -13.94
C LEU A 288 -14.86 18.13 -14.88
N ASP A 289 -14.87 17.49 -16.04
CA ASP A 289 -16.07 17.48 -16.85
C ASP A 289 -17.19 16.76 -16.08
N GLU A 290 -18.41 17.28 -16.17
CA GLU A 290 -19.58 16.65 -15.58
C GLU A 290 -19.75 15.24 -16.17
N LEU A 291 -19.99 14.25 -15.30
CA LEU A 291 -20.32 12.90 -15.75
C LEU A 291 -21.56 12.94 -16.65
N SER A 292 -21.64 12.00 -17.59
CA SER A 292 -22.86 11.76 -18.36
C SER A 292 -23.62 10.57 -17.81
N ILE A 293 -24.95 10.59 -17.87
CA ILE A 293 -25.79 9.48 -17.43
C ILE A 293 -26.53 8.86 -18.61
N SER A 294 -26.57 7.52 -18.65
CA SER A 294 -27.41 6.73 -19.55
C SER A 294 -28.32 5.83 -18.73
N VAL A 295 -29.62 5.78 -19.02
CA VAL A 295 -30.63 5.12 -18.19
C VAL A 295 -31.39 4.07 -19.00
N SER A 296 -31.63 2.91 -18.40
CA SER A 296 -32.39 1.79 -18.95
C SER A 296 -33.26 1.12 -17.89
N ARG A 297 -34.02 0.10 -18.32
CA ARG A 297 -34.72 -0.81 -17.40
C ARG A 297 -34.07 -2.19 -17.45
N ASP A 298 -34.00 -2.84 -16.29
CA ASP A 298 -33.56 -4.23 -16.13
C ASP A 298 -32.13 -4.50 -16.68
N ALA A 299 -31.24 -3.50 -16.65
CA ALA A 299 -29.87 -3.57 -17.17
C ALA A 299 -29.78 -4.09 -18.62
N ALA A 300 -30.81 -3.82 -19.44
CA ALA A 300 -30.93 -4.35 -20.78
C ALA A 300 -31.70 -3.42 -21.73
N GLY A 301 -31.42 -3.58 -23.03
CA GLY A 301 -32.15 -2.89 -24.08
C GLY A 301 -31.63 -1.48 -24.39
N PRO A 302 -32.43 -0.65 -25.09
CA PRO A 302 -32.03 0.71 -25.43
C PRO A 302 -31.96 1.58 -24.18
N GLU A 303 -30.93 2.43 -24.13
CA GLU A 303 -30.72 3.44 -23.10
C GLU A 303 -31.19 4.82 -23.59
N ASP A 304 -31.70 5.63 -22.66
CA ASP A 304 -31.83 7.08 -22.84
C ASP A 304 -30.56 7.77 -22.34
N GLY A 305 -30.10 8.83 -23.01
CA GLY A 305 -28.76 9.42 -22.82
C GLY A 305 -27.73 8.95 -23.88
N PRO A 306 -26.42 9.23 -23.68
CA PRO A 306 -25.80 9.92 -22.56
C PRO A 306 -26.10 11.43 -22.53
N SER A 307 -26.49 11.94 -21.37
CA SER A 307 -26.80 13.37 -21.11
C SER A 307 -26.66 13.68 -19.62
N SER A 308 -26.85 14.93 -19.18
CA SER A 308 -26.90 15.26 -17.74
C SER A 308 -28.25 14.89 -17.09
N SER A 309 -29.22 14.47 -17.90
CA SER A 309 -30.53 13.98 -17.46
C SER A 309 -31.07 12.97 -18.45
N ALA A 310 -31.54 11.82 -17.95
CA ALA A 310 -32.11 10.74 -18.76
C ALA A 310 -33.19 9.98 -17.98
N GLN A 311 -34.06 9.26 -18.69
CA GLN A 311 -35.28 8.69 -18.12
C GLN A 311 -35.50 7.22 -18.48
N ALA A 312 -36.19 6.50 -17.58
CA ALA A 312 -36.73 5.18 -17.83
C ALA A 312 -38.19 5.11 -17.38
N GLY A 313 -39.12 5.46 -18.27
CA GLY A 313 -40.54 5.58 -17.92
C GLY A 313 -40.80 6.85 -17.11
N ASP A 314 -41.31 6.72 -15.89
CA ASP A 314 -41.56 7.80 -14.94
C ASP A 314 -40.37 8.15 -14.03
N ASP A 315 -39.32 7.32 -14.05
CA ASP A 315 -38.09 7.58 -13.30
C ASP A 315 -37.11 8.42 -14.12
N THR A 316 -36.51 9.40 -13.46
CA THR A 316 -35.51 10.31 -14.02
C THR A 316 -34.23 10.22 -13.22
N MET A 317 -33.10 10.10 -13.92
CA MET A 317 -31.79 10.26 -13.32
C MET A 317 -31.17 11.57 -13.80
N THR A 318 -30.46 12.26 -12.91
CA THR A 318 -29.72 13.48 -13.24
C THR A 318 -28.34 13.48 -12.61
N VAL A 319 -27.42 14.23 -13.21
CA VAL A 319 -26.13 14.57 -12.64
C VAL A 319 -25.90 16.07 -12.75
N ALA A 320 -25.30 16.66 -11.71
CA ALA A 320 -24.99 18.08 -11.64
C ALA A 320 -23.73 18.33 -10.80
N THR A 321 -22.78 19.13 -11.30
CA THR A 321 -21.67 19.62 -10.46
C THR A 321 -22.20 20.58 -9.38
N THR A 322 -21.95 20.25 -8.11
CA THR A 322 -22.39 21.06 -6.96
C THR A 322 -21.25 21.87 -6.34
N THR A 323 -20.01 21.36 -6.45
CA THR A 323 -18.79 22.05 -6.04
C THR A 323 -17.76 21.85 -7.14
N GLU A 324 -17.35 22.92 -7.82
CA GLU A 324 -16.26 22.86 -8.80
C GLU A 324 -14.93 22.58 -8.09
N GLY A 325 -14.16 21.63 -8.60
CA GLY A 325 -12.85 21.30 -8.06
C GLY A 325 -11.83 22.42 -8.27
N ARG A 326 -10.98 22.64 -7.26
CA ARG A 326 -9.87 23.60 -7.30
C ARG A 326 -8.58 22.83 -7.07
N THR A 327 -7.79 22.77 -8.13
CA THR A 327 -6.58 21.97 -8.32
C THR A 327 -5.58 22.00 -7.14
N ASP A 328 -5.08 20.82 -6.75
CA ASP A 328 -3.67 20.66 -6.36
C ASP A 328 -2.84 20.45 -7.63
N ILE A 329 -2.51 21.56 -8.32
CA ILE A 329 -1.79 21.52 -9.61
C ILE A 329 -0.40 20.89 -9.44
N VAL A 330 0.19 20.98 -8.25
CA VAL A 330 1.56 20.50 -8.02
C VAL A 330 1.59 18.98 -8.05
N GLN A 331 0.62 18.31 -7.41
CA GLN A 331 0.55 16.85 -7.43
C GLN A 331 0.26 16.30 -8.83
N SER A 332 -0.75 16.85 -9.52
CA SER A 332 -1.16 16.35 -10.84
C SER A 332 -0.09 16.49 -11.93
N GLU A 333 0.74 17.53 -11.85
CA GLU A 333 1.80 17.78 -12.82
C GLU A 333 3.09 16.99 -12.52
N LEU A 334 3.24 16.47 -11.31
CA LEU A 334 4.38 15.63 -10.92
C LEU A 334 4.08 14.14 -11.07
N GLU A 335 2.82 13.73 -11.12
CA GLU A 335 2.38 12.34 -11.34
C GLU A 335 2.16 11.98 -12.83
N ALA A 336 2.13 12.95 -13.74
CA ALA A 336 1.93 12.77 -15.18
C ALA A 336 3.23 12.46 -15.97
#